data_AF-A0ABD3I1A4-F1
#
_entry.id   AF-A0ABD3I1A4-F1
#
_cell.length_a   1.000
_cell.length_b   1.000
_cell.length_c   1.000
_cell.angle_alpha   90.00
_cell.angle_beta   90.00
_cell.angle_gamma   90.00
#
_symmetry.space_group_name_H-M   'P 1'
#
loop_
_entity.id
_entity.type
_entity.pdbx_description
1 polymer ?
#
loop_
_entity_poly.entity_id
_entity_poly.type
_entity_poly.pdbx_seq_one_letter_code
_entity_poly.pdbx_strand_id
1 'polypeptide(L)'
;MSPPRTFFADFPYPAAKRYTSQPGVQDQNTQEEDEDTGPFVAEVLYDNDDNRSSEGVPVAVRRFKETIREPKPPRPSDEKYHFPNNFTKKEVYDHYKTDMVQVQESLQYLSFKRYWLKYYPLVTIPTTNKFSVCDFCELYKSKRDKATTRMEKADAVEALKLHRKQQAEERATAGRHHWKALDNPKDCAYIQIDGMDQKKTALPHFSKQPKSVDGAALVGVHLVGAMIFHGRLQTRAFLTYNNLKSDSNLTITVLQKILLEWEGILPPTLYLQLDNNVRENKNNILFAYLAMLLGKKVFLKIKLSFLLVGHTHDFVDQMFNHFSQVLRRENAFTMSRLRSVIENSYDPKSLTSVLTQTWDFKHFIESQSFSEH
;
A
#
# COMPACT_ATOMS: atom_id res chain seq x y z
N MET A 1 -34.05 23.56 -16.57
CA MET A 1 -33.85 22.22 -15.98
C MET A 1 -33.86 21.21 -17.12
N SER A 2 -32.69 20.68 -17.46
CA SER A 2 -32.53 19.67 -18.52
C SER A 2 -31.87 18.44 -17.88
N PRO A 3 -32.27 17.22 -18.25
CA PRO A 3 -31.75 16.01 -17.63
C PRO A 3 -30.27 15.79 -18.02
N PRO A 4 -29.46 15.17 -17.15
CA PRO A 4 -28.08 14.83 -17.48
C PRO A 4 -28.05 13.76 -18.57
N ARG A 5 -27.29 14.03 -19.64
CA ARG A 5 -27.04 13.08 -20.73
C ARG A 5 -26.28 11.87 -20.17
N THR A 6 -26.92 10.71 -20.19
CA THR A 6 -26.31 9.40 -19.99
C THR A 6 -25.32 9.11 -21.11
N PHE A 7 -24.02 9.07 -20.80
CA PHE A 7 -22.93 8.94 -21.78
C PHE A 7 -22.47 7.48 -22.03
N PHE A 8 -23.09 6.48 -21.40
CA PHE A 8 -22.62 5.08 -21.42
C PHE A 8 -23.53 4.09 -22.17
N ALA A 9 -24.48 4.56 -22.99
CA ALA A 9 -25.49 3.68 -23.58
C ALA A 9 -25.06 2.95 -24.88
N ASP A 10 -24.01 3.37 -25.59
CA ASP A 10 -23.83 2.95 -26.99
C ASP A 10 -22.43 2.43 -27.32
N PHE A 11 -21.92 1.34 -26.73
CA PHE A 11 -20.78 0.60 -27.36
C PHE A 11 -20.78 -0.92 -27.05
N PRO A 12 -20.31 -1.76 -28.00
CA PRO A 12 -20.46 -3.21 -27.96
C PRO A 12 -19.49 -3.89 -26.98
N TYR A 13 -20.03 -4.76 -26.12
CA TYR A 13 -19.29 -5.54 -25.12
C TYR A 13 -18.66 -6.80 -25.76
N PRO A 14 -17.37 -7.11 -25.52
CA PRO A 14 -16.80 -8.37 -25.99
C PRO A 14 -17.23 -9.55 -25.09
N ALA A 15 -17.60 -10.66 -25.74
CA ALA A 15 -18.07 -11.89 -25.11
C ALA A 15 -16.92 -12.72 -24.51
N ALA A 16 -17.16 -13.38 -23.37
CA ALA A 16 -16.19 -14.27 -22.72
C ALA A 16 -16.07 -15.62 -23.44
N LYS A 17 -14.87 -16.08 -23.87
CA LYS A 17 -14.55 -17.51 -24.10
C LYS A 17 -13.08 -17.87 -24.40
N ARG A 18 -12.85 -19.19 -24.31
CA ARG A 18 -11.62 -20.01 -24.10
C ARG A 18 -10.51 -19.91 -25.17
N TYR A 19 -9.27 -20.05 -24.71
CA TYR A 19 -8.02 -19.89 -25.48
C TYR A 19 -7.35 -21.22 -25.90
N THR A 20 -6.83 -21.22 -27.15
CA THR A 20 -5.78 -22.10 -27.69
C THR A 20 -4.76 -21.25 -28.46
N SER A 21 -3.53 -21.75 -28.57
CA SER A 21 -2.27 -21.01 -28.44
C SER A 21 -1.46 -20.68 -29.71
N GLN A 22 -0.73 -19.54 -29.63
CA GLN A 22 0.63 -19.22 -30.17
C GLN A 22 0.83 -18.88 -31.68
N PRO A 23 2.00 -18.28 -32.08
CA PRO A 23 2.87 -17.25 -31.44
C PRO A 23 3.47 -16.18 -32.42
N GLY A 24 4.01 -15.06 -31.89
CA GLY A 24 5.35 -14.57 -32.34
C GLY A 24 5.62 -13.06 -32.60
N VAL A 25 6.50 -12.48 -31.75
CA VAL A 25 7.79 -11.77 -32.10
C VAL A 25 7.87 -10.21 -32.24
N GLN A 26 8.66 -9.62 -31.29
CA GLN A 26 9.70 -8.53 -31.33
C GLN A 26 9.40 -7.13 -31.91
N ASP A 27 10.01 -6.00 -31.52
CA ASP A 27 10.76 -5.45 -30.36
C ASP A 27 11.05 -3.96 -30.71
N GLN A 28 11.42 -3.14 -29.72
CA GLN A 28 12.45 -2.07 -29.74
C GLN A 28 12.09 -0.69 -29.15
N ASN A 29 13.06 -0.23 -28.35
CA ASN A 29 13.15 0.89 -27.41
C ASN A 29 13.11 2.30 -28.01
N THR A 30 12.83 3.28 -27.14
CA THR A 30 13.69 4.48 -27.02
C THR A 30 13.59 5.10 -25.62
N GLN A 31 14.74 5.57 -25.15
CA GLN A 31 15.02 6.24 -23.87
C GLN A 31 14.97 7.77 -24.05
N GLU A 32 14.68 8.51 -22.98
CA GLU A 32 15.05 9.93 -22.71
C GLU A 32 14.65 10.20 -21.24
N GLU A 33 15.56 10.31 -20.26
CA GLU A 33 16.51 11.39 -19.88
C GLU A 33 15.86 12.69 -19.33
N ASP A 34 15.83 12.72 -17.98
CA ASP A 34 16.24 13.74 -17.00
C ASP A 34 15.82 15.23 -17.02
N GLU A 35 15.64 15.72 -15.76
CA GLU A 35 15.94 17.04 -15.16
C GLU A 35 14.82 17.47 -14.17
N ASP A 36 15.02 18.13 -13.03
CA ASP A 36 16.14 18.35 -12.11
C ASP A 36 15.54 18.90 -10.78
N THR A 37 16.29 18.63 -9.71
CA THR A 37 16.33 18.93 -8.27
C THR A 37 15.57 20.08 -7.56
N GLY A 38 15.38 19.88 -6.24
CA GLY A 38 15.21 20.93 -5.21
C GLY A 38 14.80 20.41 -3.82
N PRO A 39 15.54 20.68 -2.71
CA PRO A 39 15.36 20.01 -1.41
C PRO A 39 14.26 20.64 -0.52
N PHE A 40 13.54 19.76 0.19
CA PHE A 40 12.82 19.96 1.45
C PHE A 40 12.37 21.39 1.83
N VAL A 41 11.10 21.70 1.56
CA VAL A 41 10.32 22.65 2.37
C VAL A 41 9.06 21.92 2.81
N ALA A 42 9.09 21.31 3.99
CA ALA A 42 7.89 20.86 4.67
C ALA A 42 7.26 22.09 5.31
N GLU A 43 6.26 22.69 4.65
CA GLU A 43 5.38 23.66 5.30
C GLU A 43 4.64 22.95 6.43
N VAL A 44 4.95 23.39 7.65
CA VAL A 44 4.31 22.96 8.89
C VAL A 44 2.94 23.62 8.93
N LEU A 45 1.89 22.91 8.53
CA LEU A 45 0.52 23.31 8.83
C LEU A 45 0.26 23.00 10.32
N TYR A 46 0.14 24.07 11.11
CA TYR A 46 -0.29 24.05 12.49
C TYR A 46 -1.75 23.61 12.57
N ASP A 47 -2.00 22.52 13.28
CA ASP A 47 -3.34 22.23 13.79
C ASP A 47 -3.39 22.78 15.23
N ASN A 48 -4.24 23.79 15.45
CA ASN A 48 -4.20 24.69 16.61
C ASN A 48 -4.90 24.14 17.87
N ASP A 49 -5.19 22.84 17.95
CA ASP A 49 -6.08 22.29 18.98
C ASP A 49 -5.41 21.53 20.14
N ASP A 50 -4.08 21.62 20.31
CA ASP A 50 -3.38 21.04 21.48
C ASP A 50 -2.69 22.12 22.33
N ASN A 51 -3.43 23.16 22.71
CA ASN A 51 -2.95 24.22 23.60
C ASN A 51 -3.01 23.84 25.11
N ARG A 52 -2.88 22.56 25.45
CA ARG A 52 -2.72 22.10 26.85
C ARG A 52 -1.33 21.50 27.08
N SER A 53 -0.49 22.34 27.71
CA SER A 53 0.77 22.02 28.39
C SER A 53 1.87 21.36 27.54
N SER A 54 2.58 22.18 26.76
CA SER A 54 3.86 21.79 26.13
C SER A 54 5.08 22.49 26.75
N GLU A 55 4.93 23.24 27.84
CA GLU A 55 6.07 23.79 28.57
C GLU A 55 6.83 22.67 29.31
N GLY A 56 8.08 22.43 28.92
CA GLY A 56 9.00 21.49 29.60
C GLY A 56 9.35 20.20 28.84
N VAL A 57 8.80 19.96 27.64
CA VAL A 57 9.20 18.80 26.81
C VAL A 57 10.30 19.21 25.84
N PRO A 58 11.52 18.62 25.90
CA PRO A 58 12.62 18.98 25.01
C PRO A 58 12.24 18.88 23.53
N VAL A 59 12.72 19.80 22.70
CA VAL A 59 12.42 19.88 21.26
C VAL A 59 12.66 18.54 20.55
N ALA A 60 13.73 17.84 20.93
CA ALA A 60 14.07 16.54 20.36
C ALA A 60 13.03 15.43 20.66
N VAL A 61 12.24 15.56 21.73
CA VAL A 61 11.15 14.64 22.08
C VAL A 61 9.89 14.94 21.28
N ARG A 62 9.66 16.22 20.93
CA ARG A 62 8.56 16.63 20.03
C ARG A 62 8.80 16.11 18.61
N ARG A 63 10.02 16.23 18.09
CA ARG A 63 10.37 15.73 16.75
C ARG A 63 10.38 14.20 16.62
N PHE A 64 10.67 13.47 17.69
CA PHE A 64 10.46 12.01 17.69
C PHE A 64 8.99 11.62 17.45
N LYS A 65 8.01 12.47 17.84
CA LYS A 65 6.60 12.25 17.44
C LYS A 65 6.41 12.39 15.93
N GLU A 66 7.13 13.31 15.29
CA GLU A 66 7.05 13.58 13.85
C GLU A 66 7.66 12.42 13.05
N THR A 67 8.76 11.81 13.53
CA THR A 67 9.35 10.59 12.95
C THR A 67 8.40 9.37 13.01
N ILE A 68 7.42 9.38 13.93
CA ILE A 68 6.48 8.27 14.19
C ILE A 68 5.06 8.58 13.68
N ARG A 69 4.82 9.70 12.98
CA ARG A 69 3.49 10.04 12.44
C ARG A 69 3.08 9.10 11.30
N GLU A 70 2.59 7.91 11.66
CA GLU A 70 1.53 7.25 10.89
C GLU A 70 0.18 7.85 11.31
N PRO A 71 -0.79 7.99 10.39
CA PRO A 71 -2.09 8.58 10.71
C PRO A 71 -2.80 7.75 11.77
N LYS A 72 -3.51 8.42 12.67
CA LYS A 72 -4.45 7.79 13.61
C LYS A 72 -5.80 7.57 12.92
N PRO A 73 -6.29 6.33 12.82
CA PRO A 73 -7.72 6.05 12.92
C PRO A 73 -8.09 5.71 14.39
N PRO A 74 -9.41 5.67 14.73
CA PRO A 74 -9.87 5.63 16.11
C PRO A 74 -9.50 4.34 16.87
N ARG A 75 -9.35 4.47 18.19
CA ARG A 75 -8.78 3.48 19.13
C ARG A 75 -9.54 2.15 19.16
N PRO A 76 -8.80 1.07 19.43
CA PRO A 76 -9.00 0.30 20.66
C PRO A 76 -7.81 0.47 21.64
N SER A 77 -8.09 0.38 22.93
CA SER A 77 -7.28 0.84 24.06
C SER A 77 -5.95 0.11 24.36
N ASP A 78 -5.47 -0.83 23.53
CA ASP A 78 -4.29 -1.65 23.85
C ASP A 78 -3.37 -1.97 22.66
N GLU A 79 -3.46 -1.20 21.56
CA GLU A 79 -2.66 -1.51 20.37
C GLU A 79 -1.20 -1.01 20.53
N LYS A 80 -0.26 -1.95 20.58
CA LYS A 80 1.18 -1.68 20.56
C LYS A 80 1.59 -1.24 19.16
N TYR A 81 2.34 -0.15 19.07
CA TYR A 81 2.95 0.30 17.82
C TYR A 81 4.28 -0.44 17.64
N HIS A 82 4.51 -0.96 16.44
CA HIS A 82 5.69 -1.78 16.16
C HIS A 82 6.61 -1.10 15.17
N PHE A 83 7.86 -0.85 15.57
CA PHE A 83 8.93 -0.74 14.58
C PHE A 83 9.14 -2.10 13.92
N PRO A 84 9.67 -2.15 12.69
CA PRO A 84 10.08 -3.42 12.09
C PRO A 84 11.06 -4.15 13.02
N ASN A 85 10.86 -5.45 13.20
CA ASN A 85 11.64 -6.27 14.14
C ASN A 85 13.14 -6.31 13.80
N ASN A 86 13.49 -5.92 12.57
CA ASN A 86 14.84 -5.88 12.06
C ASN A 86 15.57 -4.59 12.48
N PHE A 87 14.94 -3.68 13.22
CA PHE A 87 15.59 -2.56 13.88
C PHE A 87 16.06 -2.95 15.28
N THR A 88 17.21 -2.43 15.68
CA THR A 88 17.61 -2.36 17.09
C THR A 88 17.26 -1.00 17.67
N LYS A 89 17.09 -0.91 19.01
CA LYS A 89 16.94 0.40 19.68
C LYS A 89 18.11 1.35 19.37
N LYS A 90 19.29 0.79 19.13
CA LYS A 90 20.48 1.55 18.74
C LYS A 90 20.35 2.12 17.34
N GLU A 91 19.87 1.32 16.38
CA GLU A 91 19.62 1.82 15.02
C GLU A 91 18.52 2.89 14.98
N VAL A 92 17.45 2.77 15.77
CA VAL A 92 16.43 3.83 15.87
C VAL A 92 17.03 5.10 16.47
N TYR A 93 17.90 4.96 17.48
CA TYR A 93 18.63 6.10 18.02
C TYR A 93 19.59 6.73 17.00
N ASP A 94 20.27 5.93 16.19
CA ASP A 94 21.20 6.46 15.18
C ASP A 94 20.46 7.24 14.09
N HIS A 95 19.24 6.84 13.73
CA HIS A 95 18.33 7.63 12.88
C HIS A 95 17.92 8.93 13.56
N TYR A 96 17.39 8.84 14.79
CA TYR A 96 17.06 10.01 15.61
C TYR A 96 18.24 10.99 15.67
N LYS A 97 19.46 10.49 15.91
CA LYS A 97 20.65 11.32 16.02
C LYS A 97 20.97 12.00 14.69
N THR A 98 20.85 11.29 13.57
CA THR A 98 21.06 11.85 12.23
C THR A 98 20.07 12.99 11.94
N ASP A 99 18.80 12.81 12.32
CA ASP A 99 17.76 13.84 12.17
C ASP A 99 18.01 15.05 13.10
N MET A 100 18.56 14.82 14.29
CA MET A 100 18.87 15.87 15.27
C MET A 100 20.18 16.63 14.97
N VAL A 101 21.09 16.08 14.16
CA VAL A 101 22.33 16.79 13.76
C VAL A 101 22.01 18.10 13.05
N GLN A 102 20.87 18.18 12.34
CA GLN A 102 20.41 19.42 11.70
C GLN A 102 19.98 20.51 12.68
N VAL A 103 19.78 20.20 13.96
CA VAL A 103 19.20 21.11 14.96
C VAL A 103 20.12 21.35 16.16
N GLN A 104 21.37 20.85 16.13
CA GLN A 104 22.39 20.96 17.18
C GLN A 104 21.99 20.47 18.60
N GLU A 105 20.81 19.88 18.79
CA GLU A 105 20.36 19.31 20.07
C GLU A 105 19.97 17.83 19.92
N SER A 106 20.88 16.92 20.28
CA SER A 106 20.58 15.48 20.34
C SER A 106 20.72 14.95 21.77
N LEU A 107 19.75 14.12 22.19
CA LEU A 107 19.84 13.38 23.43
C LEU A 107 20.96 12.34 23.34
N GLN A 108 21.63 12.07 24.46
CA GLN A 108 22.48 10.88 24.58
C GLN A 108 21.64 9.59 24.57
N TYR A 109 22.21 8.47 24.11
CA TYR A 109 21.50 7.20 23.93
C TYR A 109 20.75 6.69 25.18
N LEU A 110 21.37 6.81 26.36
CA LEU A 110 20.73 6.39 27.62
C LEU A 110 19.52 7.27 27.95
N SER A 111 19.63 8.58 27.74
CA SER A 111 18.52 9.52 27.90
C SER A 111 17.42 9.20 26.89
N PHE A 112 17.76 9.02 25.61
CA PHE A 112 16.81 8.62 24.57
C PHE A 112 16.02 7.35 24.95
N LYS A 113 16.70 6.30 25.45
CA LYS A 113 16.04 5.06 25.90
C LYS A 113 15.09 5.30 27.09
N ARG A 114 15.48 6.15 28.05
CA ARG A 114 14.62 6.53 29.19
C ARG A 114 13.39 7.30 28.72
N TYR A 115 13.56 8.26 27.81
CA TYR A 115 12.47 9.03 27.22
C TYR A 115 11.52 8.14 26.41
N TRP A 116 12.04 7.22 25.60
CA TRP A 116 11.23 6.24 24.89
C TRP A 116 10.34 5.47 25.87
N LEU A 117 10.92 4.87 26.90
CA LEU A 117 10.16 4.06 27.86
C LEU A 117 9.11 4.88 28.63
N LYS A 118 9.40 6.15 28.92
CA LYS A 118 8.50 7.03 29.67
C LYS A 118 7.34 7.56 28.82
N TYR A 119 7.62 8.02 27.61
CA TYR A 119 6.64 8.75 26.78
C TYR A 119 6.05 7.91 25.65
N TYR A 120 6.71 6.81 25.27
CA TYR A 120 6.28 5.92 24.19
C TYR A 120 6.28 4.44 24.64
N PRO A 121 5.66 4.10 25.78
CA PRO A 121 5.68 2.73 26.31
C PRO A 121 4.99 1.72 25.38
N LEU A 122 4.08 2.19 24.52
CA LEU A 122 3.37 1.36 23.55
C LEU A 122 4.17 1.13 22.25
N VAL A 123 5.25 1.88 22.02
CA VAL A 123 6.11 1.70 20.84
C VAL A 123 7.17 0.66 21.15
N THR A 124 7.14 -0.46 20.45
CA THR A 124 8.02 -1.61 20.70
C THR A 124 8.66 -2.12 19.43
N ILE A 125 9.80 -2.78 19.55
CA ILE A 125 10.37 -3.57 18.47
C ILE A 125 9.97 -5.02 18.79
N PRO A 126 9.12 -5.67 17.99
CA PRO A 126 8.68 -7.03 18.25
C PRO A 126 9.87 -7.99 18.21
N THR A 127 9.89 -8.97 19.11
CA THR A 127 10.99 -9.95 19.23
C THR A 127 10.94 -11.03 18.16
N THR A 128 9.79 -11.24 17.53
CA THR A 128 9.61 -12.19 16.43
C THR A 128 9.27 -11.46 15.14
N ASN A 129 9.90 -11.88 14.03
CA ASN A 129 9.43 -11.43 12.73
C ASN A 129 8.15 -12.16 12.38
N LYS A 130 7.10 -11.42 12.04
CA LYS A 130 5.89 -11.99 11.44
C LYS A 130 5.82 -11.76 9.94
N PHE A 131 6.82 -11.07 9.38
CA PHE A 131 6.84 -10.59 8.00
C PHE A 131 8.08 -11.11 7.26
N SER A 132 8.02 -11.06 5.93
CA SER A 132 9.19 -11.33 5.09
C SER A 132 10.27 -10.28 5.35
N VAL A 133 11.52 -10.73 5.43
CA VAL A 133 12.67 -9.83 5.55
C VAL A 133 13.09 -9.40 4.15
N CYS A 134 13.43 -8.13 3.97
CA CYS A 134 14.08 -7.69 2.74
C CYS A 134 15.46 -8.37 2.59
N ASP A 135 15.64 -9.11 1.50
CA ASP A 135 16.88 -9.85 1.21
C ASP A 135 18.11 -8.95 1.20
N PHE A 136 17.98 -7.73 0.67
CA PHE A 136 19.06 -6.74 0.67
C PHE A 136 19.45 -6.34 2.09
N CYS A 137 18.46 -6.04 2.95
CA CYS A 137 18.72 -5.73 4.35
C CYS A 137 19.43 -6.88 5.06
N GLU A 138 18.98 -8.12 4.84
CA GLU A 138 19.58 -9.29 5.49
C GLU A 138 21.02 -9.53 5.00
N LEU A 139 21.22 -9.46 3.68
CA LEU A 139 22.54 -9.62 3.06
C LEU A 139 23.55 -8.64 3.65
N TYR A 140 23.23 -7.35 3.67
CA TYR A 140 24.19 -6.34 4.10
C TYR A 140 24.34 -6.24 5.62
N LYS A 141 23.33 -6.65 6.41
CA LYS A 141 23.52 -6.88 7.85
C LYS A 141 24.45 -8.04 8.10
N SER A 142 24.27 -9.16 7.39
CA SER A 142 25.17 -10.32 7.49
C SER A 142 26.60 -9.95 7.11
N LYS A 143 26.79 -9.18 6.02
CA LYS A 143 28.11 -8.66 5.62
C LYS A 143 28.72 -7.77 6.70
N ARG A 144 27.95 -6.83 7.25
CA ARG A 144 28.41 -5.95 8.34
C ARG A 144 28.85 -6.74 9.57
N ASP A 145 28.07 -7.76 9.95
CA ASP A 145 28.29 -8.53 11.18
C ASP A 145 29.45 -9.53 11.03
N LYS A 146 29.71 -10.02 9.82
CA LYS A 146 30.83 -10.93 9.49
C LYS A 146 32.09 -10.21 9.00
N ALA A 147 32.05 -8.89 8.81
CA ALA A 147 33.18 -8.11 8.28
C ALA A 147 34.41 -8.25 9.19
N THR A 148 35.56 -8.57 8.59
CA THR A 148 36.84 -8.70 9.30
C THR A 148 37.65 -7.42 9.23
N THR A 149 37.43 -6.62 8.19
CA THR A 149 38.11 -5.34 7.99
C THR A 149 37.19 -4.15 8.28
N ARG A 150 37.81 -3.00 8.63
CA ARG A 150 37.08 -1.74 8.82
C ARG A 150 36.40 -1.25 7.53
N MET A 151 37.03 -1.52 6.38
CA MET A 151 36.53 -1.10 5.07
C MET A 151 35.27 -1.88 4.68
N GLU A 152 35.30 -3.22 4.75
CA GLU A 152 34.13 -4.07 4.49
C GLU A 152 32.93 -3.69 5.37
N LYS A 153 33.21 -3.39 6.65
CA LYS A 153 32.17 -2.97 7.58
C LYS A 153 31.59 -1.61 7.19
N ALA A 154 32.41 -0.66 6.75
CA ALA A 154 31.95 0.65 6.31
C ALA A 154 31.09 0.56 5.04
N ASP A 155 31.52 -0.24 4.06
CA ASP A 155 30.78 -0.44 2.81
C ASP A 155 29.41 -1.06 3.07
N ALA A 156 29.35 -2.07 3.94
CA ALA A 156 28.08 -2.71 4.31
C ALA A 156 27.14 -1.75 5.06
N VAL A 157 27.69 -0.88 5.91
CA VAL A 157 26.91 0.16 6.61
C VAL A 157 26.38 1.20 5.64
N GLU A 158 27.19 1.67 4.69
CA GLU A 158 26.76 2.69 3.72
C GLU A 158 25.72 2.13 2.74
N ALA A 159 25.88 0.89 2.27
CA ALA A 159 24.88 0.22 1.44
C ALA A 159 23.53 0.08 2.17
N LEU A 160 23.53 -0.32 3.45
CA LEU A 160 22.32 -0.37 4.27
C LEU A 160 21.69 1.02 4.45
N LYS A 161 22.52 2.06 4.63
CA LYS A 161 22.06 3.43 4.80
C LYS A 161 21.39 3.96 3.53
N LEU A 162 21.99 3.73 2.37
CA LEU A 162 21.42 4.14 1.08
C LEU A 162 20.09 3.43 0.80
N HIS A 163 20.04 2.10 0.99
CA HIS A 163 18.82 1.32 0.82
C HIS A 163 17.68 1.79 1.74
N ARG A 164 17.99 2.07 3.00
CA ARG A 164 17.01 2.62 3.97
C ARG A 164 16.58 4.04 3.62
N LYS A 165 17.48 4.87 3.09
CA LYS A 165 17.16 6.22 2.61
C LYS A 165 16.16 6.14 1.45
N GLN A 166 16.42 5.29 0.46
CA GLN A 166 15.49 5.06 -0.65
C GLN A 166 14.12 4.59 -0.13
N GLN A 167 14.10 3.61 0.79
CA GLN A 167 12.86 3.14 1.42
C GLN A 167 12.10 4.30 2.09
N ALA A 168 12.78 5.16 2.84
CA ALA A 168 12.16 6.29 3.53
C ALA A 168 11.61 7.34 2.54
N GLU A 169 12.33 7.61 1.46
CA GLU A 169 11.93 8.56 0.42
C GLU A 169 10.69 8.09 -0.35
N GLU A 170 10.62 6.81 -0.70
CA GLU A 170 9.43 6.21 -1.34
C GLU A 170 8.21 6.32 -0.43
N ARG A 171 8.33 5.95 0.86
CA ARG A 171 7.24 6.06 1.84
C ARG A 171 6.81 7.50 2.07
N ALA A 172 7.77 8.43 2.17
CA ALA A 172 7.46 9.84 2.32
C ALA A 172 6.72 10.37 1.09
N THR A 173 7.08 9.91 -0.10
CA THR A 173 6.40 10.29 -1.35
C THR A 173 4.97 9.76 -1.41
N ALA A 174 4.76 8.49 -1.08
CA ALA A 174 3.42 7.90 -0.98
C ALA A 174 2.56 8.64 0.05
N GLY A 175 3.11 8.92 1.24
CA GLY A 175 2.45 9.71 2.29
C GLY A 175 2.09 11.12 1.82
N ARG A 176 2.98 11.82 1.11
CA ARG A 176 2.67 13.16 0.55
C ARG A 176 1.53 13.11 -0.46
N HIS A 177 1.50 12.12 -1.35
CA HIS A 177 0.44 12.00 -2.35
C HIS A 177 -0.93 11.69 -1.70
N HIS A 178 -0.95 10.86 -0.66
CA HIS A 178 -2.14 10.62 0.16
C HIS A 178 -2.70 11.93 0.72
N TRP A 179 -1.89 12.70 1.46
CA TRP A 179 -2.35 13.96 2.07
C TRP A 179 -2.82 14.96 1.01
N LYS A 180 -2.07 15.07 -0.09
CA LYS A 180 -2.46 15.95 -1.20
C LYS A 180 -3.84 15.62 -1.76
N ALA A 181 -4.19 14.34 -1.88
CA ALA A 181 -5.50 13.90 -2.38
C ALA A 181 -6.65 14.11 -1.39
N LEU A 182 -6.35 14.18 -0.08
CA LEU A 182 -7.32 14.60 0.93
C LEU A 182 -7.54 16.12 0.90
N ASP A 183 -6.47 16.90 0.79
CA ASP A 183 -6.56 18.36 0.86
C ASP A 183 -7.04 19.00 -0.45
N ASN A 184 -6.74 18.37 -1.59
CA ASN A 184 -7.01 18.90 -2.92
C ASN A 184 -7.82 17.91 -3.79
N PRO A 185 -9.05 17.55 -3.38
CA PRO A 185 -9.87 16.55 -4.07
C PRO A 185 -10.19 16.92 -5.52
N LYS A 186 -10.28 18.21 -5.84
CA LYS A 186 -10.54 18.67 -7.22
C LYS A 186 -9.38 18.40 -8.17
N ASP A 187 -8.16 18.33 -7.65
CA ASP A 187 -6.94 18.24 -8.45
C ASP A 187 -6.40 16.82 -8.54
N CYS A 188 -6.58 16.03 -7.48
CA CYS A 188 -6.04 14.68 -7.43
C CYS A 188 -6.82 13.70 -6.56
N ALA A 189 -6.68 12.43 -6.91
CA ALA A 189 -7.05 11.28 -6.10
C ALA A 189 -5.83 10.39 -5.85
N TYR A 190 -5.81 9.69 -4.72
CA TYR A 190 -4.85 8.63 -4.44
C TYR A 190 -5.60 7.32 -4.25
N ILE A 191 -5.23 6.29 -5.03
CA ILE A 191 -5.80 4.96 -4.95
C ILE A 191 -4.68 3.97 -4.65
N GLN A 192 -4.89 3.14 -3.64
CA GLN A 192 -4.01 2.04 -3.30
C GLN A 192 -4.76 0.73 -3.40
N ILE A 193 -4.20 -0.25 -4.11
CA ILE A 193 -4.79 -1.58 -4.29
C ILE A 193 -3.78 -2.66 -3.93
N ASP A 194 -4.21 -3.64 -3.14
CA ASP A 194 -3.39 -4.79 -2.77
C ASP A 194 -4.23 -6.04 -2.47
N GLY A 195 -3.59 -7.20 -2.44
CA GLY A 195 -4.19 -8.50 -2.13
C GLY A 195 -3.91 -8.94 -0.69
N MET A 196 -4.96 -9.37 0.01
CA MET A 196 -4.83 -9.98 1.33
C MET A 196 -4.41 -11.45 1.24
N ASP A 197 -3.67 -11.94 2.24
CA ASP A 197 -3.35 -13.36 2.40
C ASP A 197 -4.61 -14.25 2.34
N GLN A 198 -4.70 -15.06 1.28
CA GLN A 198 -5.83 -15.89 0.91
C GLN A 198 -6.21 -16.93 1.97
N LYS A 199 -5.26 -17.35 2.82
CA LYS A 199 -5.54 -18.34 3.88
C LYS A 199 -6.54 -17.84 4.90
N LYS A 200 -6.67 -16.51 5.05
CA LYS A 200 -7.52 -15.88 6.07
C LYS A 200 -8.98 -15.73 5.64
N THR A 201 -9.29 -15.97 4.37
CA THR A 201 -10.59 -15.70 3.76
C THR A 201 -11.23 -16.93 3.14
N ALA A 202 -10.59 -18.10 3.24
CA ALA A 202 -11.13 -19.36 2.73
C ALA A 202 -12.46 -19.73 3.39
N LEU A 203 -13.37 -20.32 2.61
CA LEU A 203 -14.72 -20.71 3.03
C LEU A 203 -14.87 -22.23 3.16
N PRO A 204 -15.63 -22.74 4.14
CA PRO A 204 -16.17 -22.01 5.29
C PRO A 204 -15.03 -21.48 6.19
N HIS A 205 -15.10 -20.20 6.58
CA HIS A 205 -14.12 -19.58 7.47
C HIS A 205 -14.48 -19.88 8.92
N PHE A 206 -13.49 -20.39 9.66
CA PHE A 206 -13.62 -20.66 11.09
C PHE A 206 -12.69 -19.72 11.87
N SER A 207 -13.19 -19.10 12.94
CA SER A 207 -12.34 -18.37 13.89
C SER A 207 -11.29 -19.30 14.53
N LYS A 208 -11.66 -20.57 14.71
CA LYS A 208 -10.77 -21.66 15.10
C LYS A 208 -11.11 -22.91 14.29
N GLN A 209 -10.26 -23.26 13.32
CA GLN A 209 -10.49 -24.42 12.45
C GLN A 209 -10.50 -25.73 13.25
N PRO A 210 -11.56 -26.56 13.15
CA PRO A 210 -11.58 -27.88 13.75
C PRO A 210 -10.53 -28.80 13.13
N LYS A 211 -9.90 -29.67 13.94
CA LYS A 211 -8.89 -30.65 13.46
C LYS A 211 -9.43 -31.61 12.39
N SER A 212 -10.75 -31.86 12.41
CA SER A 212 -11.42 -32.74 11.46
C SER A 212 -11.61 -32.13 10.06
N VAL A 213 -11.40 -30.82 9.91
CA VAL A 213 -11.54 -30.12 8.63
C VAL A 213 -10.17 -29.99 8.00
N ASP A 214 -9.96 -30.71 6.89
CA ASP A 214 -8.78 -30.52 6.05
C ASP A 214 -8.84 -29.13 5.38
N GLY A 215 -7.73 -28.39 5.46
CA GLY A 215 -7.61 -27.09 4.79
C GLY A 215 -7.76 -27.19 3.27
N ALA A 216 -7.42 -28.34 2.68
CA ALA A 216 -7.61 -28.60 1.25
C ALA A 216 -9.10 -28.68 0.84
N ALA A 217 -10.00 -28.93 1.79
CA ALA A 217 -11.44 -28.94 1.55
C ALA A 217 -12.08 -27.54 1.56
N LEU A 218 -11.31 -26.50 1.91
CA LEU A 218 -11.79 -25.12 1.94
C LEU A 218 -11.76 -24.50 0.54
N VAL A 219 -12.82 -23.76 0.21
CA VAL A 219 -12.92 -22.96 -1.00
C VAL A 219 -12.11 -21.68 -0.78
N GLY A 220 -11.00 -21.55 -1.52
CA GLY A 220 -10.21 -20.33 -1.49
C GLY A 220 -11.01 -19.14 -2.03
N VAL A 221 -10.96 -18.05 -1.27
CA VAL A 221 -11.50 -16.74 -1.63
C VAL A 221 -10.37 -15.75 -1.52
N HIS A 222 -10.05 -15.09 -2.62
CA HIS A 222 -9.10 -14.00 -2.64
C HIS A 222 -9.82 -12.69 -2.30
N LEU A 223 -9.17 -11.84 -1.51
CA LEU A 223 -9.67 -10.54 -1.14
C LEU A 223 -8.68 -9.49 -1.63
N VAL A 224 -9.15 -8.61 -2.52
CA VAL A 224 -8.41 -7.43 -2.96
C VAL A 224 -8.98 -6.22 -2.23
N GLY A 225 -8.13 -5.53 -1.48
CA GLY A 225 -8.46 -4.29 -0.80
C GLY A 225 -8.13 -3.08 -1.65
N ALA A 226 -8.95 -2.04 -1.57
CA ALA A 226 -8.63 -0.74 -2.13
C ALA A 226 -8.91 0.38 -1.12
N MET A 227 -7.93 1.26 -0.92
CA MET A 227 -8.08 2.50 -0.18
C MET A 227 -8.05 3.67 -1.15
N ILE A 228 -9.05 4.54 -1.06
CA ILE A 228 -9.28 5.64 -1.99
C ILE A 228 -9.33 6.93 -1.17
N PHE A 229 -8.44 7.85 -1.49
CA PHE A 229 -8.33 9.15 -0.84
C PHE A 229 -8.69 10.23 -1.86
N HIS A 230 -9.76 10.96 -1.56
CA HIS A 230 -10.31 12.01 -2.40
C HIS A 230 -11.21 12.90 -1.53
N GLY A 231 -10.63 13.86 -0.81
CA GLY A 231 -11.34 14.70 0.18
C GLY A 231 -11.76 13.99 1.46
N ARG A 232 -11.93 12.67 1.38
CA ARG A 232 -12.19 11.73 2.47
C ARG A 232 -11.56 10.37 2.14
N LEU A 233 -11.36 9.55 3.15
CA LEU A 233 -11.03 8.15 2.98
C LEU A 233 -12.30 7.35 2.64
N GLN A 234 -12.21 6.53 1.60
CA GLN A 234 -13.15 5.45 1.28
C GLN A 234 -12.38 4.14 1.21
N THR A 235 -13.00 3.06 1.67
CA THR A 235 -12.41 1.72 1.60
C THR A 235 -13.33 0.78 0.83
N ARG A 236 -12.73 -0.10 0.02
CA ARG A 236 -13.45 -1.12 -0.75
C ARG A 236 -12.75 -2.47 -0.60
N ALA A 237 -13.54 -3.54 -0.62
CA ALA A 237 -13.03 -4.90 -0.62
C ALA A 237 -13.72 -5.73 -1.70
N PHE A 238 -12.93 -6.36 -2.55
CA PHE A 238 -13.39 -7.19 -3.65
C PHE A 238 -13.04 -8.64 -3.37
N LEU A 239 -14.06 -9.49 -3.27
CA LEU A 239 -13.90 -10.91 -3.02
C LEU A 239 -14.04 -11.69 -4.32
N THR A 240 -13.12 -12.60 -4.58
CA THR A 240 -13.14 -13.47 -5.77
C THR A 240 -12.92 -14.91 -5.38
N TYR A 241 -13.61 -15.83 -6.05
CA TYR A 241 -13.29 -17.26 -5.93
C TYR A 241 -12.02 -17.60 -6.73
N ASN A 242 -11.34 -18.69 -6.35
CA ASN A 242 -10.08 -19.12 -6.98
C ASN A 242 -10.18 -19.49 -8.48
N ASN A 243 -11.39 -19.59 -9.05
CA ASN A 243 -11.56 -19.77 -10.49
C ASN A 243 -11.18 -18.49 -11.28
N LEU A 244 -11.18 -17.33 -10.63
CA LEU A 244 -10.64 -16.10 -11.21
C LEU A 244 -9.15 -16.02 -10.90
N LYS A 245 -8.34 -15.88 -11.95
CA LYS A 245 -6.90 -15.73 -11.80
C LYS A 245 -6.58 -14.38 -11.14
N SER A 246 -5.72 -14.42 -10.13
CA SER A 246 -5.03 -13.22 -9.66
C SER A 246 -3.93 -12.89 -10.67
N ASP A 247 -4.20 -11.87 -11.49
CA ASP A 247 -3.34 -11.34 -12.54
C ASP A 247 -3.73 -9.89 -12.88
N SER A 248 -3.10 -9.28 -13.88
CA SER A 248 -3.39 -7.90 -14.28
C SER A 248 -4.86 -7.65 -14.61
N ASN A 249 -5.60 -8.63 -15.14
CA ASN A 249 -7.02 -8.45 -15.45
C ASN A 249 -7.82 -8.23 -14.16
N LEU A 250 -7.45 -8.89 -13.05
CA LEU A 250 -8.10 -8.66 -11.76
C LEU A 250 -7.80 -7.26 -11.21
N THR A 251 -6.53 -6.84 -11.19
CA THR A 251 -6.15 -5.49 -10.73
C THR A 251 -6.84 -4.41 -11.57
N ILE A 252 -6.82 -4.55 -12.90
CA ILE A 252 -7.49 -3.61 -13.80
C ILE A 252 -9.01 -3.64 -13.57
N THR A 253 -9.61 -4.81 -13.38
CA THR A 253 -11.05 -4.91 -13.07
C THR A 253 -11.42 -4.16 -11.81
N VAL A 254 -10.61 -4.30 -10.75
CA VAL A 254 -10.80 -3.57 -9.49
C VAL A 254 -10.69 -2.07 -9.72
N LEU A 255 -9.63 -1.61 -10.39
CA LEU A 255 -9.43 -0.19 -10.68
C LEU A 255 -10.57 0.37 -11.56
N GLN A 256 -10.92 -0.31 -12.65
CA GLN A 256 -12.02 0.06 -13.55
C GLN A 256 -13.35 0.17 -12.79
N LYS A 257 -13.65 -0.78 -11.89
CA LYS A 257 -14.88 -0.75 -11.09
C LYS A 257 -14.90 0.42 -10.11
N ILE A 258 -13.77 0.76 -9.49
CA ILE A 258 -13.64 1.97 -8.66
C ILE A 258 -13.94 3.22 -9.48
N LEU A 259 -13.40 3.33 -10.70
CA LEU A 259 -13.60 4.48 -11.58
C LEU A 259 -15.03 4.58 -12.13
N LEU A 260 -15.67 3.46 -12.46
CA LEU A 260 -17.06 3.44 -12.94
C LEU A 260 -18.06 3.81 -11.85
N GLU A 261 -17.76 3.46 -10.61
CA GLU A 261 -18.57 3.77 -9.44
C GLU A 261 -18.06 5.03 -8.72
N TRP A 262 -17.33 5.89 -9.42
CA TRP A 262 -16.85 7.15 -8.88
C TRP A 262 -18.00 8.13 -8.73
N GLU A 263 -18.13 8.70 -7.54
CA GLU A 263 -19.15 9.71 -7.26
C GLU A 263 -18.60 11.11 -7.58
N GLY A 264 -19.28 11.84 -8.46
CA GLY A 264 -18.90 13.19 -8.86
C GLY A 264 -17.89 13.22 -10.00
N ILE A 265 -17.11 14.30 -10.07
CA ILE A 265 -16.14 14.53 -11.15
C ILE A 265 -14.83 13.84 -10.77
N LEU A 266 -14.26 13.06 -11.70
CA LEU A 266 -12.92 12.50 -11.56
C LEU A 266 -11.88 13.63 -11.60
N PRO A 267 -10.93 13.70 -10.65
CA PRO A 267 -9.86 14.68 -10.71
C PRO A 267 -8.88 14.39 -11.86
N PRO A 268 -8.18 15.41 -12.39
CA PRO A 268 -7.29 15.24 -13.53
C PRO A 268 -6.02 14.42 -13.23
N THR A 269 -5.61 14.32 -11.95
CA THR A 269 -4.42 13.55 -11.55
C THR A 269 -4.78 12.34 -10.71
N LEU A 270 -4.29 11.16 -11.10
CA LEU A 270 -4.35 9.96 -10.29
C LEU A 270 -2.96 9.59 -9.75
N TYR A 271 -2.85 9.46 -8.43
CA TYR A 271 -1.75 8.77 -7.77
C TYR A 271 -2.17 7.33 -7.52
N LEU A 272 -1.46 6.37 -8.11
CA LEU A 272 -1.80 4.94 -8.03
C LEU A 272 -0.67 4.19 -7.35
N GLN A 273 -0.95 3.59 -6.20
CA GLN A 273 -0.01 2.76 -5.44
C GLN A 273 -0.41 1.29 -5.59
N LEU A 274 0.52 0.47 -6.07
CA LEU A 274 0.33 -0.97 -6.23
C LEU A 274 1.50 -1.75 -5.63
N ASP A 275 1.27 -3.03 -5.33
CA ASP A 275 2.36 -3.94 -4.97
C ASP A 275 3.30 -4.17 -6.17
N ASN A 276 4.59 -4.36 -5.88
CA ASN A 276 5.67 -4.57 -6.86
C ASN A 276 5.69 -6.01 -7.40
N ASN A 277 4.52 -6.48 -7.83
CA ASN A 277 4.33 -7.81 -8.39
C ASN A 277 4.34 -7.74 -9.91
N VAL A 278 5.36 -8.32 -10.55
CA VAL A 278 5.51 -8.33 -12.02
C VAL A 278 4.34 -9.02 -12.71
N ARG A 279 3.80 -10.09 -12.13
CA ARG A 279 2.72 -10.87 -12.74
C ARG A 279 1.38 -10.12 -12.76
N GLU A 280 1.13 -9.29 -11.76
CA GLU A 280 -0.17 -8.64 -11.58
C GLU A 280 -0.13 -7.16 -11.92
N ASN A 281 0.84 -6.42 -11.40
CA ASN A 281 0.82 -4.96 -11.44
C ASN A 281 1.94 -4.40 -12.32
N LYS A 282 3.17 -4.86 -12.17
CA LYS A 282 4.33 -4.34 -12.89
C LYS A 282 4.55 -5.06 -14.23
N ASN A 283 3.58 -4.94 -15.14
CA ASN A 283 3.61 -5.52 -16.48
C ASN A 283 2.98 -4.61 -17.55
N ASN A 284 3.32 -4.88 -18.81
CA ASN A 284 2.83 -4.15 -19.98
C ASN A 284 1.30 -4.02 -20.06
N ILE A 285 0.53 -5.02 -19.59
CA ILE A 285 -0.94 -5.01 -19.65
C ILE A 285 -1.51 -3.88 -18.78
N LEU A 286 -1.04 -3.76 -17.52
CA LEU A 286 -1.47 -2.66 -16.66
C LEU A 286 -1.04 -1.31 -17.25
N PHE A 287 0.21 -1.19 -17.70
CA PHE A 287 0.73 0.06 -18.25
C PHE A 287 -0.05 0.49 -19.50
N ALA A 288 -0.40 -0.44 -20.40
CA ALA A 288 -1.23 -0.16 -21.57
C ALA A 288 -2.65 0.30 -21.19
N TYR A 289 -3.25 -0.32 -20.16
CA TYR A 289 -4.53 0.15 -19.62
C TYR A 289 -4.42 1.59 -19.07
N LEU A 290 -3.39 1.90 -18.30
CA LEU A 290 -3.17 3.26 -17.78
C LEU A 290 -2.90 4.27 -18.92
N ALA A 291 -2.15 3.88 -19.94
CA ALA A 291 -1.92 4.68 -21.14
C ALA A 291 -3.23 4.94 -21.90
N MET A 292 -4.12 3.94 -22.00
CA MET A 292 -5.45 4.11 -22.58
C MET A 292 -6.28 5.14 -21.79
N LEU A 293 -6.24 5.13 -20.46
CA LEU A 293 -6.93 6.13 -19.64
C LEU A 293 -6.41 7.55 -19.91
N LEU A 294 -5.10 7.72 -20.10
CA LEU A 294 -4.49 8.99 -20.50
C LEU A 294 -4.90 9.42 -21.91
N GLY A 295 -4.81 8.51 -22.89
CA GLY A 295 -5.19 8.77 -24.28
C GLY A 295 -6.67 9.15 -24.43
N LYS A 296 -7.54 8.57 -23.59
CA LYS A 296 -8.97 8.92 -23.51
C LYS A 296 -9.26 10.17 -22.67
N LYS A 297 -8.23 10.82 -22.10
CA LYS A 297 -8.35 11.99 -21.22
C LYS A 297 -9.26 11.74 -20.00
N VAL A 298 -9.33 10.50 -19.52
CA VAL A 298 -9.96 10.17 -18.23
C VAL A 298 -9.15 10.81 -17.11
N PHE A 299 -7.82 10.74 -17.23
CA PHE A 299 -6.86 11.49 -16.43
C PHE A 299 -5.94 12.27 -17.36
N LEU A 300 -5.48 13.44 -16.91
CA LEU A 300 -4.41 14.18 -17.56
C LEU A 300 -3.03 13.69 -17.10
N LYS A 301 -2.96 13.12 -15.89
CA LYS A 301 -1.73 12.61 -15.31
C LYS A 301 -1.99 11.40 -14.43
N ILE A 302 -1.19 10.36 -14.60
CA ILE A 302 -1.15 9.20 -13.69
C ILE A 302 0.27 9.06 -13.17
N LYS A 303 0.44 9.03 -11.84
CA LYS A 303 1.69 8.65 -11.20
C LYS A 303 1.53 7.27 -10.57
N LEU A 304 2.17 6.28 -11.17
CA LEU A 304 2.23 4.92 -10.64
C LEU A 304 3.43 4.78 -9.70
N SER A 305 3.24 4.16 -8.54
CA SER A 305 4.27 3.95 -7.54
C SER A 305 4.26 2.50 -7.04
N PHE A 306 5.46 1.97 -6.78
CA PHE A 306 5.71 0.63 -6.25
C PHE A 306 6.68 0.78 -5.08
N LEU A 307 6.42 0.10 -3.96
CA LEU A 307 7.36 0.07 -2.84
C LEU A 307 8.46 -0.98 -3.09
N LEU A 308 9.63 -0.77 -2.49
CA LEU A 308 10.69 -1.77 -2.42
C LEU A 308 10.20 -3.11 -1.86
N VAL A 309 10.60 -4.20 -2.53
CA VAL A 309 10.27 -5.58 -2.11
C VAL A 309 10.84 -5.86 -0.71
N GLY A 310 10.01 -6.47 0.15
CA GLY A 310 10.35 -6.71 1.56
C GLY A 310 10.21 -5.48 2.46
N HIS A 311 9.67 -4.36 1.92
CA HIS A 311 9.36 -3.12 2.63
C HIS A 311 7.97 -2.58 2.27
N THR A 312 7.09 -3.45 1.78
CA THR A 312 5.82 -3.12 1.13
C THR A 312 4.67 -2.78 2.08
N HIS A 313 4.89 -2.86 3.40
CA HIS A 313 3.81 -2.58 4.37
C HIS A 313 3.30 -1.15 4.26
N ASP A 314 2.02 -0.97 3.99
CA ASP A 314 1.45 0.34 3.75
C ASP A 314 0.01 0.43 4.28
N PHE A 315 -0.74 1.49 3.98
CA PHE A 315 -2.06 1.75 4.57
C PHE A 315 -3.04 0.59 4.37
N VAL A 316 -3.00 -0.09 3.23
CA VAL A 316 -3.88 -1.22 2.91
C VAL A 316 -3.59 -2.45 3.79
N ASP A 317 -2.34 -2.68 4.22
CA ASP A 317 -1.99 -3.73 5.19
C ASP A 317 -2.64 -3.47 6.55
N GLN A 318 -2.73 -2.21 6.96
CA GLN A 318 -3.43 -1.85 8.20
C GLN A 318 -4.90 -2.25 8.10
N MET A 319 -5.56 -1.94 6.99
CA MET A 319 -6.94 -2.38 6.72
C MET A 319 -7.07 -3.91 6.77
N PHE A 320 -6.16 -4.66 6.14
CA PHE A 320 -6.15 -6.12 6.21
C PHE A 320 -5.88 -6.68 7.61
N ASN A 321 -5.09 -5.98 8.42
CA ASN A 321 -4.87 -6.35 9.81
C ASN A 321 -6.18 -6.26 10.60
N HIS A 322 -6.97 -5.19 10.42
CA HIS A 322 -8.29 -5.07 11.04
C HIS A 322 -9.24 -6.18 10.59
N PHE A 323 -9.32 -6.47 9.28
CA PHE A 323 -10.10 -7.61 8.77
C PHE A 323 -9.66 -8.92 9.43
N SER A 324 -8.35 -9.17 9.50
CA SER A 324 -7.77 -10.35 10.14
C SER A 324 -8.13 -10.44 11.63
N GLN A 325 -8.16 -9.32 12.34
CA GLN A 325 -8.47 -9.26 13.78
C GLN A 325 -9.89 -9.71 14.06
N VAL A 326 -10.86 -9.24 13.27
CA VAL A 326 -12.27 -9.62 13.43
C VAL A 326 -12.52 -11.06 12.98
N LEU A 327 -11.94 -11.47 11.84
CA LEU A 327 -12.03 -12.85 11.34
C LEU A 327 -11.46 -13.89 12.33
N ARG A 328 -10.50 -13.52 13.19
CA ARG A 328 -10.02 -14.41 14.26
C ARG A 328 -11.02 -14.64 15.39
N ARG A 329 -12.06 -13.80 15.48
CA ARG A 329 -13.07 -13.85 16.56
C ARG A 329 -14.41 -14.37 16.06
N GLU A 330 -14.66 -14.28 14.76
CA GLU A 330 -15.95 -14.63 14.16
C GLU A 330 -15.85 -15.73 13.10
N ASN A 331 -16.89 -16.57 13.06
CA ASN A 331 -17.06 -17.56 11.99
C ASN A 331 -17.76 -16.92 10.78
N ALA A 332 -17.37 -17.34 9.58
CA ALA A 332 -18.02 -16.93 8.34
C ALA A 332 -18.10 -18.11 7.36
N PHE A 333 -19.17 -18.89 7.45
CA PHE A 333 -19.32 -20.10 6.63
C PHE A 333 -19.81 -19.85 5.21
N THR A 334 -20.32 -18.66 4.93
CA THR A 334 -20.86 -18.28 3.62
C THR A 334 -20.21 -17.00 3.12
N MET A 335 -20.21 -16.80 1.79
CA MET A 335 -19.72 -15.57 1.17
C MET A 335 -20.45 -14.33 1.72
N SER A 336 -21.77 -14.41 1.91
CA SER A 336 -22.57 -13.30 2.47
C SER A 336 -22.15 -12.97 3.91
N ARG A 337 -21.89 -13.97 4.75
CA ARG A 337 -21.39 -13.73 6.12
C ARG A 337 -19.98 -13.16 6.08
N LEU A 338 -19.09 -13.70 5.25
CA LEU A 338 -17.72 -13.21 5.11
C LEU A 338 -17.68 -11.74 4.71
N ARG A 339 -18.48 -11.35 3.71
CA ARG A 339 -18.66 -9.94 3.31
C ARG A 339 -19.12 -9.07 4.47
N SER A 340 -20.17 -9.50 5.17
CA SER A 340 -20.72 -8.75 6.30
C SER A 340 -19.68 -8.57 7.41
N VAL A 341 -18.85 -9.58 7.69
CA VAL A 341 -17.75 -9.47 8.65
C VAL A 341 -16.74 -8.43 8.17
N ILE A 342 -16.26 -8.53 6.93
CA ILE A 342 -15.26 -7.59 6.35
C ILE A 342 -15.78 -6.15 6.34
N GLU A 343 -17.01 -5.93 5.88
CA GLU A 343 -17.64 -4.61 5.79
C GLU A 343 -17.68 -3.88 7.14
N ASN A 344 -17.92 -4.63 8.22
CA ASN A 344 -17.99 -4.09 9.57
C ASN A 344 -16.65 -4.15 10.32
N SER A 345 -15.57 -4.62 9.68
CA SER A 345 -14.26 -4.79 10.32
C SER A 345 -13.39 -3.52 10.31
N TYR A 346 -13.77 -2.48 9.57
CA TYR A 346 -12.99 -1.25 9.43
C TYR A 346 -13.90 -0.02 9.50
N ASP A 347 -13.34 1.09 9.96
CA ASP A 347 -14.01 2.40 9.99
C ASP A 347 -13.14 3.40 9.21
N PRO A 348 -13.65 3.99 8.10
CA PRO A 348 -15.01 3.87 7.56
C PRO A 348 -15.30 2.48 6.99
N LYS A 349 -16.59 2.08 7.06
CA LYS A 349 -17.05 0.76 6.56
C LYS A 349 -16.59 0.50 5.13
N SER A 350 -16.03 -0.69 4.91
CA SER A 350 -15.54 -1.08 3.60
C SER A 350 -16.68 -1.56 2.72
N LEU A 351 -16.89 -0.89 1.57
CA LEU A 351 -17.88 -1.34 0.60
C LEU A 351 -17.41 -2.67 -0.01
N THR A 352 -18.17 -3.73 0.20
CA THR A 352 -17.80 -5.08 -0.27
C THR A 352 -18.48 -5.43 -1.58
N SER A 353 -17.74 -6.05 -2.51
CA SER A 353 -18.24 -6.58 -3.78
C SER A 353 -17.72 -7.99 -4.01
N VAL A 354 -18.55 -8.88 -4.56
CA VAL A 354 -18.09 -10.20 -5.05
C VAL A 354 -17.91 -10.10 -6.55
N LEU A 355 -16.69 -10.33 -7.04
CA LEU A 355 -16.44 -10.41 -8.47
C LEU A 355 -16.58 -11.87 -8.90
N THR A 356 -17.51 -12.12 -9.80
CA THR A 356 -17.72 -13.42 -10.46
C THR A 356 -17.05 -13.50 -11.82
N GLN A 357 -16.58 -12.35 -12.33
CA GLN A 357 -15.90 -12.20 -13.62
C GLN A 357 -14.90 -11.05 -13.56
N THR A 358 -13.92 -11.10 -14.45
CA THR A 358 -12.96 -10.02 -14.71
C THR A 358 -13.07 -9.59 -16.17
N TRP A 359 -12.74 -8.32 -16.45
CA TRP A 359 -12.56 -7.88 -17.83
C TRP A 359 -11.25 -8.45 -18.40
N ASP A 360 -11.30 -8.99 -19.61
CA ASP A 360 -10.13 -9.55 -20.28
C ASP A 360 -9.37 -8.46 -21.05
N PHE A 361 -8.66 -7.61 -20.31
CA PHE A 361 -7.87 -6.52 -20.87
C PHE A 361 -6.64 -7.03 -21.64
N LYS A 362 -6.13 -8.20 -21.28
CA LYS A 362 -5.07 -8.88 -22.03
C LYS A 362 -5.52 -9.13 -23.47
N HIS A 363 -6.66 -9.80 -23.64
CA HIS A 363 -7.23 -10.05 -24.95
C HIS A 363 -7.52 -8.74 -25.70
N PHE A 364 -8.09 -7.76 -25.01
CA PHE A 364 -8.40 -6.46 -25.61
C PHE A 364 -7.15 -5.80 -26.20
N ILE A 365 -6.06 -5.68 -25.43
CA ILE A 365 -4.82 -5.06 -25.91
C ILE A 365 -4.20 -5.86 -27.06
N GLU A 366 -4.13 -7.19 -26.93
CA GLU A 366 -3.64 -8.07 -27.99
C GLU A 366 -4.40 -7.85 -29.30
N SER A 367 -5.74 -7.75 -29.23
CA SER A 367 -6.58 -7.56 -30.42
C SER A 367 -6.40 -6.21 -31.13
N GLN A 368 -6.00 -5.16 -30.40
CA GLN A 368 -5.77 -3.84 -30.99
C GLN A 368 -4.44 -3.78 -31.74
N SER A 369 -3.41 -4.48 -31.25
CA SER A 369 -2.09 -4.55 -31.90
C SER A 369 -2.13 -5.21 -33.28
N PHE A 370 -3.17 -6.01 -33.60
CA PHE A 370 -3.36 -6.62 -34.92
C PHE A 370 -4.22 -5.79 -35.88
N SER A 371 -4.75 -4.64 -35.45
CA SER A 371 -5.64 -3.80 -36.27
C SER A 371 -4.94 -2.63 -36.97
N GLU A 372 -3.64 -2.46 -36.77
CA GLU A 372 -2.81 -1.43 -37.43
C GLU A 372 -1.93 -1.98 -38.58
N HIS A 373 -2.37 -3.05 -39.26
CA HIS A 373 -1.71 -3.57 -40.48
C HIS A 373 -2.65 -3.60 -41.68
#